data_AF-A0A162F6N5-F1
#
_entry.id   AF-A0A162F6N5-F1
#
_cell.length_a   1.000
_cell.length_b   1.000
_cell.length_c   1.000
_cell.angle_alpha   90.00
_cell.angle_beta   90.00
_cell.angle_gamma   90.00
#
_symmetry.space_group_name_H-M   'P 1'
#
loop_
_entity.id
_entity.type
_entity.pdbx_description
1 polymer ?
#
loop_
_entity_poly.entity_id
_entity_poly.type
_entity_poly.pdbx_seq_one_letter_code
_entity_poly.pdbx_strand_id
1 'polypeptide(L)'
;MAFEDNLYCDFTQGAAQAVAGKDIVLAVFDSTGSDLLAIAGQQGLTINRSADSIEVTSKDTKGGWKSKIAGMKEWSIDNDGLYVADHASHKALSKAFNDGEFVCLKVINQKTRTGMFGGLAILSDYSLEAPFDDAMTYSASFEGNGGLVDLTDKDADRLPDLDNGED
;
A
#
# COMPACT_ATOMS: atom_id res chain seq x y z
N MET A 1 -20.96 -6.03 28.08
CA MET A 1 -20.60 -4.79 28.79
C MET A 1 -19.11 -4.62 28.62
N ALA A 2 -18.66 -3.43 28.20
CA ALA A 2 -17.24 -3.12 28.22
C ALA A 2 -16.72 -3.23 29.66
N PHE A 3 -15.43 -3.54 29.83
CA PHE A 3 -14.77 -3.70 31.13
C PHE A 3 -15.14 -2.54 32.08
N GLU A 4 -16.07 -2.80 33.01
CA GLU A 4 -16.64 -1.82 33.95
C GLU A 4 -16.93 -0.44 33.31
N ASP A 5 -17.75 -0.39 32.25
CA ASP A 5 -18.12 0.87 31.55
C ASP A 5 -16.91 1.73 31.10
N ASN A 6 -15.82 1.07 30.67
CA ASN A 6 -14.55 1.71 30.28
C ASN A 6 -13.86 2.47 31.44
N LEU A 7 -14.16 2.13 32.70
CA LEU A 7 -13.55 2.77 33.88
C LEU A 7 -12.01 2.70 33.88
N TYR A 8 -11.42 1.63 33.32
CA TYR A 8 -9.97 1.44 33.24
C TYR A 8 -9.45 0.94 31.88
N CYS A 9 -10.30 0.28 31.08
CA CYS A 9 -9.94 -0.16 29.72
C CYS A 9 -10.82 0.57 28.69
N ASP A 10 -10.52 1.83 28.45
CA ASP A 10 -11.17 2.63 27.40
C ASP A 10 -10.45 2.44 26.05
N PHE A 11 -10.91 1.46 25.28
CA PHE A 11 -10.41 1.20 23.93
C PHE A 11 -10.89 2.25 22.89
N THR A 12 -11.64 3.27 23.31
CA THR A 12 -12.04 4.39 22.44
C THR A 12 -11.03 5.54 22.42
N GLN A 13 -10.03 5.53 23.32
CA GLN A 13 -8.95 6.53 23.28
C GLN A 13 -7.96 6.25 22.15
N GLY A 14 -7.44 7.31 21.54
CA GLY A 14 -6.73 7.29 20.26
C GLY A 14 -5.52 6.35 20.15
N ALA A 15 -4.89 5.93 21.25
CA ALA A 15 -3.82 4.92 21.21
C ALA A 15 -4.34 3.49 21.01
N ALA A 16 -5.55 3.18 21.48
CA ALA A 16 -6.19 1.86 21.32
C ALA A 16 -6.79 1.65 19.93
N GLN A 17 -7.14 2.75 19.23
CA GLN A 17 -7.64 2.73 17.85
C GLN A 17 -6.52 2.93 16.81
N ALA A 18 -5.29 3.20 17.25
CA ALA A 18 -4.16 3.38 16.35
C ALA A 18 -3.88 2.07 15.57
N VAL A 19 -3.73 2.20 14.25
CA VAL A 19 -3.35 1.10 13.39
C VAL A 19 -1.83 0.96 13.41
N ALA A 20 -1.32 -0.20 13.84
CA ALA A 20 0.11 -0.44 13.89
C ALA A 20 0.64 -0.74 12.49
N GLY A 21 1.73 -0.07 12.07
CA GLY A 21 2.34 -0.27 10.74
C GLY A 21 2.76 -1.72 10.47
N LYS A 22 3.19 -2.47 11.51
CA LYS A 22 3.50 -3.90 11.42
C LYS A 22 2.31 -4.77 11.00
N ASP A 23 1.09 -4.26 11.14
CA ASP A 23 -0.13 -4.97 10.76
C ASP A 23 -0.54 -4.66 9.31
N ILE A 24 0.17 -3.78 8.60
CA ILE A 24 -0.14 -3.39 7.23
C ILE A 24 0.78 -4.10 6.25
N VAL A 25 0.20 -4.82 5.30
CA VAL A 25 0.93 -5.55 4.26
C VAL A 25 0.42 -5.16 2.87
N LEU A 26 1.36 -5.03 1.91
CA LEU A 26 1.04 -4.92 0.51
C LEU A 26 0.87 -6.32 -0.09
N ALA A 27 -0.19 -6.50 -0.87
CA ALA A 27 -0.45 -7.71 -1.62
C ALA A 27 -0.68 -7.39 -3.10
N VAL A 28 -0.28 -8.32 -3.96
CA VAL A 28 -0.44 -8.24 -5.41
C VAL A 28 -1.29 -9.40 -5.90
N PHE A 29 -2.20 -9.14 -6.83
CA PHE A 29 -2.89 -10.23 -7.51
C PHE A 29 -1.93 -10.92 -8.48
N ASP A 30 -2.06 -12.23 -8.62
CA ASP A 30 -1.37 -12.98 -9.65
C ASP A 30 -1.85 -12.56 -11.05
N SER A 31 -1.12 -12.95 -12.10
CA SER A 31 -1.47 -12.61 -13.49
C SER A 31 -2.84 -13.11 -13.92
N THR A 32 -3.42 -14.10 -13.24
CA THR A 32 -4.77 -14.60 -13.53
C THR A 32 -5.88 -13.91 -12.74
N GLY A 33 -5.53 -13.12 -11.72
CA GLY A 33 -6.47 -12.50 -10.77
C GLY A 33 -7.11 -13.49 -9.77
N SER A 34 -6.69 -14.76 -9.79
CA SER A 34 -7.27 -15.85 -8.99
C SER A 34 -6.71 -15.89 -7.58
N ASP A 35 -5.46 -15.48 -7.39
CA ASP A 35 -4.75 -15.51 -6.11
C ASP A 35 -4.25 -14.13 -5.71
N LEU A 36 -4.30 -13.86 -4.40
CA LEU A 36 -3.80 -12.63 -3.80
C LEU A 36 -2.55 -13.00 -3.01
N LEU A 37 -1.42 -12.41 -3.34
CA LEU A 37 -0.10 -12.77 -2.81
C LEU A 37 0.40 -11.63 -1.93
N ALA A 38 0.53 -11.86 -0.63
CA ALA A 38 1.21 -10.91 0.26
C ALA A 38 2.69 -10.83 -0.11
N ILE A 39 3.27 -9.63 -0.11
CA ILE A 39 4.69 -9.48 -0.37
C ILE A 39 5.48 -9.98 0.83
N ALA A 40 6.25 -11.04 0.61
CA ALA A 40 7.09 -11.63 1.65
C ALA A 40 8.25 -10.70 2.01
N GLY A 41 8.64 -10.72 3.29
CA GLY A 41 9.80 -9.99 3.79
C GLY A 41 9.61 -8.47 3.91
N GLN A 42 8.41 -7.93 3.69
CA GLN A 42 8.13 -6.49 3.80
C GLN A 42 8.59 -5.92 5.16
N GLN A 43 9.33 -4.81 5.10
CA GLN A 43 9.73 -3.99 6.25
C GLN A 43 9.12 -2.58 6.18
N GLY A 44 9.03 -2.01 4.98
CA GLY A 44 8.48 -0.68 4.73
C GLY A 44 7.32 -0.69 3.74
N LEU A 45 6.38 0.23 3.96
CA LEU A 45 5.30 0.53 3.02
C LEU A 45 4.92 2.01 3.13
N THR A 46 5.13 2.74 2.05
CA THR A 46 4.75 4.15 1.93
C THR A 46 3.68 4.29 0.85
N ILE A 47 2.58 4.97 1.16
CA ILE A 47 1.51 5.27 0.21
C ILE A 47 1.53 6.78 -0.04
N ASN A 48 1.95 7.19 -1.23
CA ASN A 48 2.01 8.58 -1.63
C ASN A 48 0.77 8.95 -2.45
N ARG A 49 0.21 10.14 -2.20
CA ARG A 49 -0.94 10.68 -2.92
C ARG A 49 -0.70 12.16 -3.20
N SER A 50 -0.63 12.54 -4.46
CA SER A 50 -0.42 13.91 -4.90
C SER A 50 -1.54 14.36 -5.84
N ALA A 51 -1.71 15.68 -5.94
CA ALA A 51 -2.62 16.29 -6.88
C ALA A 51 -1.97 17.54 -7.46
N ASP A 52 -2.07 17.68 -8.77
CA ASP A 52 -1.65 18.89 -9.46
C ASP A 52 -2.52 20.09 -9.05
N SER A 53 -2.01 21.29 -9.29
CA SER A 53 -2.78 22.52 -9.11
C SER A 53 -2.65 23.42 -10.32
N ILE A 54 -3.78 23.92 -10.81
CA ILE A 54 -3.82 24.89 -11.90
C ILE A 54 -4.03 26.26 -11.27
N GLU A 55 -3.09 27.18 -11.48
CA GLU A 55 -3.18 28.55 -10.98
C GLU A 55 -4.14 29.37 -11.86
N VAL A 56 -5.16 29.99 -11.25
CA VAL A 56 -6.22 30.77 -11.92
C VAL A 56 -6.24 32.24 -11.46
N THR A 57 -5.14 32.72 -10.90
CA THR A 57 -4.99 34.11 -10.43
C THR A 57 -5.23 35.11 -11.56
N SER A 58 -6.00 36.17 -11.30
CA SER A 58 -6.28 37.25 -12.27
C SER A 58 -5.86 38.61 -11.70
N LYS A 59 -5.83 39.66 -12.52
CA LYS A 59 -5.50 41.03 -12.07
C LYS A 59 -6.50 41.58 -11.05
N ASP A 60 -7.72 41.05 -11.03
CA ASP A 60 -8.77 41.44 -10.09
C ASP A 60 -8.71 40.64 -8.78
N THR A 61 -7.79 39.69 -8.65
CA THR A 61 -7.61 38.90 -7.43
C THR A 61 -7.13 39.80 -6.29
N LYS A 62 -8.06 40.12 -5.37
CA LYS A 62 -7.80 40.99 -4.24
C LYS A 62 -6.91 40.31 -3.19
N GLY A 63 -5.99 41.08 -2.61
CA GLY A 63 -5.17 40.65 -1.48
C GLY A 63 -3.85 39.95 -1.86
N GLY A 64 -3.49 39.86 -3.14
CA GLY A 64 -2.18 39.34 -3.57
C GLY A 64 -1.99 37.83 -3.40
N TRP A 65 -3.07 37.09 -3.11
CA TRP A 65 -3.03 35.64 -2.95
C TRP A 65 -3.26 34.94 -4.29
N LYS A 66 -2.52 33.85 -4.52
CA LYS A 66 -2.74 32.99 -5.68
C LYS A 66 -4.04 32.21 -5.51
N SER A 67 -4.85 32.15 -6.57
CA SER A 67 -6.02 31.26 -6.63
C SER A 67 -5.65 30.00 -7.39
N LYS A 68 -6.02 28.82 -6.88
CA LYS A 68 -5.72 27.53 -7.48
C LYS A 68 -6.97 26.65 -7.54
N ILE A 69 -7.08 25.85 -8.60
CA ILE A 69 -8.05 24.76 -8.73
C ILE A 69 -7.31 23.41 -8.76
N ALA A 70 -7.96 22.34 -8.31
CA ALA A 70 -7.38 21.00 -8.30
C ALA A 70 -7.23 20.45 -9.72
N GLY A 71 -6.03 19.96 -10.04
CA GLY A 71 -5.69 19.29 -11.29
C GLY A 71 -5.84 17.77 -11.19
N MET A 72 -5.04 17.05 -11.98
CA MET A 72 -5.04 15.59 -11.98
C MET A 72 -4.50 15.06 -10.64
N LYS A 73 -4.94 13.85 -10.28
CA LYS A 73 -4.50 13.16 -9.08
C LYS A 73 -3.66 11.96 -9.48
N GLU A 74 -2.62 11.71 -8.70
CA GLU A 74 -1.75 10.56 -8.86
C GLU A 74 -1.48 9.94 -7.49
N TRP A 75 -1.02 8.69 -7.51
CA TRP A 75 -0.59 8.00 -6.31
C TRP A 75 0.54 7.04 -6.67
N SER A 76 1.41 6.78 -5.70
CA SER A 76 2.45 5.77 -5.81
C SER A 76 2.55 4.98 -4.51
N ILE A 77 3.10 3.78 -4.60
CA ILE A 77 3.42 2.95 -3.44
C ILE A 77 4.89 2.58 -3.51
N ASP A 78 5.61 2.82 -2.43
CA ASP A 78 6.97 2.34 -2.25
C ASP A 78 6.97 1.23 -1.20
N ASN A 79 7.58 0.10 -1.54
CA ASN A 79 7.62 -1.08 -0.71
C ASN A 79 9.03 -1.67 -0.68
N ASP A 80 9.54 -1.90 0.52
CA ASP A 80 10.89 -2.39 0.74
C ASP A 80 10.91 -3.48 1.82
N GLY A 81 11.95 -4.31 1.78
CA GLY A 81 12.15 -5.34 2.79
C GLY A 81 13.19 -6.37 2.43
N LEU A 82 13.14 -7.51 3.11
CA LEU A 82 13.99 -8.66 2.86
C LEU A 82 13.54 -9.42 1.61
N TYR A 83 14.47 -9.75 0.75
CA TYR A 83 14.18 -10.51 -0.47
C TYR A 83 14.04 -12.00 -0.16
N VAL A 84 12.85 -12.56 -0.42
CA VAL A 84 12.57 -13.99 -0.23
C VAL A 84 12.52 -14.70 -1.58
N ALA A 85 13.67 -15.22 -2.03
CA ALA A 85 13.88 -15.71 -3.40
C ALA A 85 12.83 -16.71 -3.91
N ASP A 86 12.35 -17.62 -3.06
CA ASP A 86 11.43 -18.68 -3.48
C ASP A 86 9.94 -18.29 -3.39
N HIS A 87 9.61 -17.12 -2.82
CA HIS A 87 8.23 -16.73 -2.60
C HIS A 87 7.50 -16.30 -3.89
N ALA A 88 6.22 -16.67 -3.99
CA ALA A 88 5.40 -16.39 -5.17
C ALA A 88 5.26 -14.89 -5.46
N SER A 89 5.25 -14.04 -4.43
CA SER A 89 5.18 -12.58 -4.60
C SER A 89 6.36 -12.03 -5.40
N HIS A 90 7.60 -12.42 -5.10
CA HIS A 90 8.78 -11.92 -5.81
C HIS A 90 8.85 -12.41 -7.26
N LYS A 91 8.35 -13.62 -7.53
CA LYS A 91 8.17 -14.13 -8.90
C LYS A 91 7.13 -13.31 -9.65
N ALA A 92 6.01 -12.97 -9.01
CA ALA A 92 4.98 -12.11 -9.60
C ALA A 92 5.50 -10.68 -9.87
N LEU A 93 6.24 -10.08 -8.94
CA LEU A 93 6.87 -8.77 -9.12
C LEU A 93 7.89 -8.78 -10.26
N SER A 94 8.77 -9.77 -10.28
CA SER A 94 9.76 -9.93 -11.36
C SER A 94 9.09 -10.08 -12.73
N LYS A 95 8.01 -10.86 -12.82
CA LYS A 95 7.24 -11.00 -14.05
C LYS A 95 6.61 -9.68 -14.46
N ALA A 96 5.90 -9.02 -13.54
CA ALA A 96 5.22 -7.75 -13.81
C ALA A 96 6.18 -6.68 -14.32
N PHE A 97 7.37 -6.58 -13.72
CA PHE A 97 8.41 -5.65 -14.16
C PHE A 97 8.92 -5.98 -15.57
N ASN A 98 9.29 -7.25 -15.83
CA ASN A 98 9.85 -7.66 -17.11
C ASN A 98 8.86 -7.52 -18.27
N ASP A 99 7.59 -7.82 -18.02
CA ASP A 99 6.55 -7.78 -19.04
C ASP A 99 5.89 -6.40 -19.16
N GLY A 100 6.21 -5.47 -18.24
CA GLY A 100 5.57 -4.15 -18.17
C GLY A 100 4.06 -4.23 -17.96
N GLU A 101 3.58 -5.28 -17.30
CA GLU A 101 2.17 -5.54 -17.09
C GLU A 101 1.62 -4.72 -15.92
N PHE A 102 0.35 -4.34 -16.02
CA PHE A 102 -0.35 -3.76 -14.89
C PHE A 102 -0.57 -4.80 -13.80
N VAL A 103 -0.32 -4.40 -12.55
CA VAL A 103 -0.59 -5.20 -11.35
C VAL A 103 -1.75 -4.60 -10.57
N CYS A 104 -2.66 -5.45 -10.12
CA CYS A 104 -3.67 -5.05 -9.15
C CYS A 104 -3.07 -5.16 -7.75
N LEU A 105 -2.97 -4.03 -7.07
CA LEU A 105 -2.43 -3.91 -5.72
C LEU A 105 -3.55 -3.83 -4.70
N LYS A 106 -3.27 -4.38 -3.51
CA LYS A 106 -4.14 -4.26 -2.35
C LYS A 106 -3.34 -4.10 -1.08
N VAL A 107 -3.65 -3.05 -0.33
CA VAL A 107 -3.13 -2.81 1.02
C VAL A 107 -4.10 -3.40 2.03
N ILE A 108 -3.59 -4.20 2.95
CA ILE A 108 -4.38 -5.03 3.86
C ILE A 108 -3.90 -4.81 5.28
N ASN A 109 -4.85 -4.71 6.21
CA ASN A 109 -4.55 -4.87 7.61
C ASN A 109 -4.67 -6.36 7.97
N GLN A 110 -3.53 -7.02 8.18
CA GLN A 110 -3.47 -8.46 8.46
C GLN A 110 -4.06 -8.83 9.83
N LYS A 111 -4.05 -7.90 10.79
CA LYS A 111 -4.62 -8.11 12.12
C LYS A 111 -6.14 -8.10 12.09
N THR A 112 -6.74 -7.13 11.40
CA THR A 112 -8.20 -7.05 11.27
C THR A 112 -8.73 -7.84 10.09
N ARG A 113 -7.85 -8.38 9.23
CA ARG A 113 -8.20 -9.13 8.03
C ARG A 113 -9.09 -8.33 7.08
N THR A 114 -8.83 -7.03 6.94
CA THR A 114 -9.61 -6.12 6.10
C THR A 114 -8.75 -5.42 5.05
N GLY A 115 -9.32 -5.15 3.88
CA GLY A 115 -8.70 -4.31 2.86
C GLY A 115 -8.75 -2.83 3.26
N MET A 116 -7.66 -2.09 3.04
CA MET A 116 -7.61 -0.65 3.26
C MET A 116 -7.66 0.13 1.95
N PHE A 117 -6.78 -0.23 1.01
CA PHE A 117 -6.70 0.43 -0.29
C PHE A 117 -6.51 -0.59 -1.40
N GLY A 118 -7.01 -0.28 -2.59
CA GLY A 118 -6.77 -1.10 -3.78
C GLY A 118 -6.68 -0.23 -5.03
N GLY A 119 -5.84 -0.65 -5.98
CA GLY A 119 -5.62 0.11 -7.20
C GLY A 119 -4.83 -0.66 -8.24
N LEU A 120 -4.98 -0.27 -9.50
CA LEU A 120 -4.14 -0.77 -10.58
C LEU A 120 -2.86 0.06 -10.65
N ALA A 121 -1.71 -0.58 -10.82
CA ALA A 121 -0.42 0.12 -10.90
C ALA A 121 0.53 -0.55 -11.90
N ILE A 122 1.57 0.18 -12.28
CA ILE A 122 2.75 -0.38 -12.95
C ILE A 122 3.89 -0.41 -11.95
N LEU A 123 4.66 -1.50 -11.93
CA LEU A 123 5.91 -1.56 -11.18
C LEU A 123 6.99 -0.81 -11.97
N SER A 124 7.37 0.39 -11.53
CA SER A 124 8.30 1.28 -12.23
C SER A 124 9.76 1.09 -11.81
N ASP A 125 10.00 0.64 -10.57
CA ASP A 125 11.32 0.21 -10.09
C ASP A 125 11.21 -1.11 -9.34
N TYR A 126 12.15 -2.02 -9.60
CA TYR A 126 12.34 -3.21 -8.79
C TYR A 126 13.84 -3.51 -8.65
N SER A 127 14.41 -3.06 -7.54
CA SER A 127 15.83 -3.14 -7.24
C SER A 127 16.12 -4.17 -6.14
N LEU A 128 17.29 -4.80 -6.21
CA LEU A 128 17.76 -5.82 -5.29
C LEU A 128 19.16 -5.45 -4.81
N GLU A 129 19.36 -5.43 -3.49
CA GLU A 129 20.67 -5.17 -2.89
C GLU A 129 21.14 -6.41 -2.13
N ALA A 130 22.39 -6.81 -2.38
CA ALA A 130 23.00 -8.01 -1.79
C ALA A 130 24.39 -7.67 -1.22
N PRO A 131 24.46 -6.94 -0.10
CA PRO A 131 25.71 -6.66 0.60
C PRO A 131 26.41 -7.95 1.07
N PHE A 132 27.74 -7.90 1.23
CA PHE A 132 28.54 -9.08 1.59
C PHE A 132 28.28 -9.60 3.01
N ASP A 133 27.91 -8.72 3.93
CA ASP A 133 27.80 -8.95 5.36
C ASP A 133 26.37 -8.77 5.92
N ASP A 134 25.35 -8.67 5.05
CA ASP A 134 23.95 -8.52 5.45
C ASP A 134 23.01 -9.33 4.53
N ALA A 135 21.74 -9.46 4.92
CA ALA A 135 20.73 -10.14 4.15
C ALA A 135 20.40 -9.39 2.86
N MET A 136 19.96 -10.12 1.83
CA MET A 136 19.51 -9.51 0.59
C MET A 136 18.19 -8.76 0.80
N THR A 137 18.11 -7.54 0.31
CA THR A 137 16.92 -6.67 0.38
C THR A 137 16.38 -6.38 -1.01
N TYR A 138 15.13 -5.93 -1.04
CA TYR A 138 14.48 -5.41 -2.24
C TYR A 138 13.88 -4.04 -1.98
N SER A 139 13.73 -3.27 -3.06
CA SER A 139 12.91 -2.06 -3.11
C SER A 139 12.06 -2.10 -4.37
N ALA A 140 10.77 -1.78 -4.23
CA ALA A 140 9.77 -1.81 -5.29
C ALA A 140 8.95 -0.52 -5.28
N SER A 141 8.93 0.20 -6.40
CA SER A 141 8.11 1.41 -6.57
C SER A 141 7.02 1.18 -7.61
N PHE A 142 5.79 1.50 -7.22
CA PHE A 142 4.60 1.34 -8.05
C PHE A 142 3.98 2.69 -8.38
N GLU A 143 3.63 2.88 -9.65
CA GLU A 143 2.92 4.06 -10.14
C GLU A 143 1.46 3.73 -10.43
N GLY A 144 0.56 4.46 -9.79
CA GLY A 144 -0.87 4.25 -9.87
C GLY A 144 -1.45 4.56 -11.24
N ASN A 145 -2.22 3.63 -11.80
CA ASN A 145 -3.07 3.83 -12.95
C ASN A 145 -4.54 3.97 -12.52
N GLY A 146 -5.06 5.19 -12.62
CA GLY A 146 -6.42 5.52 -12.21
C GLY A 146 -6.53 5.80 -10.71
N GLY A 147 -7.75 5.74 -10.18
CA GLY A 147 -8.01 6.10 -8.78
C GLY A 147 -7.59 5.01 -7.80
N LEU A 148 -6.89 5.38 -6.73
CA LEU A 148 -6.74 4.53 -5.55
C LEU A 148 -8.07 4.45 -4.82
N VAL A 149 -8.60 3.24 -4.68
CA VAL A 149 -9.91 2.96 -4.07
C VAL A 149 -9.74 2.72 -2.58
N ASP A 150 -10.48 3.46 -1.76
CA ASP A 150 -10.64 3.17 -0.34
C ASP A 150 -11.58 1.98 -0.16
N LEU A 151 -11.10 0.97 0.58
CA LEU A 151 -11.80 -0.28 0.83
C LEU A 151 -12.34 -0.38 2.26
N THR A 152 -12.10 0.62 3.11
CA THR A 152 -12.44 0.59 4.55
C THR A 152 -13.95 0.39 4.80
N ASP A 153 -14.79 0.87 3.88
CA ASP A 153 -16.26 0.75 3.95
C ASP A 153 -16.84 -0.25 2.92
N LYS A 154 -16.02 -1.14 2.35
CA LYS A 154 -16.43 -2.07 1.30
C LYS A 154 -16.15 -3.51 1.74
N ASP A 155 -17.06 -4.43 1.42
CA ASP A 155 -16.91 -5.89 1.60
C ASP A 155 -15.85 -6.47 0.63
N ALA A 156 -14.63 -5.94 0.69
CA ALA A 156 -13.50 -6.33 -0.14
C ALA A 156 -12.53 -7.16 0.71
N ASP A 157 -13.00 -8.24 1.32
CA ASP A 157 -12.26 -9.03 2.32
C ASP A 157 -11.50 -10.23 1.75
N ARG A 158 -11.29 -10.29 0.43
CA ARG A 158 -10.40 -11.30 -0.14
C ARG A 158 -8.98 -11.06 0.38
N LEU A 159 -8.46 -12.01 1.16
CA LEU A 159 -7.16 -11.91 1.80
C LEU A 159 -6.17 -12.85 1.11
N PRO A 160 -4.88 -12.50 1.11
CA PRO A 160 -3.86 -13.45 0.73
C PRO A 160 -3.84 -14.61 1.74
N ASP A 161 -3.53 -15.80 1.25
CA ASP A 161 -3.12 -16.90 2.13
C ASP A 161 -1.76 -16.52 2.71
N LEU A 162 -1.80 -15.95 3.91
CA LEU A 162 -0.60 -15.73 4.71
C LEU A 162 -0.19 -17.14 5.17
N ASP A 163 0.85 -17.69 4.55
CA ASP A 163 1.52 -18.90 5.04
C ASP A 163 2.07 -18.58 6.45
N ASN A 164 1.21 -18.76 7.46
CA ASN A 164 1.63 -18.75 8.84
C ASN A 164 2.39 -20.07 8.98
N GLY A 165 3.71 -20.03 8.83
CA GLY A 165 4.58 -21.21 8.92
C GLY A 165 4.52 -21.90 10.30
N GLU A 166 3.38 -22.53 10.60
CA GLU A 166 3.19 -23.52 11.63
C GLU A 166 3.20 -24.90 10.95
N ASP A 167 4.40 -25.46 10.85
CA ASP A 167 4.69 -26.87 11.07
C ASP A 167 5.98 -26.99 11.90
#